data_AF-A0AAV2FL71-F1
#
_entry.id   AF-A0AAV2FL71-F1
#
_cell.length_a   1.000
_cell.length_b   1.000
_cell.length_c   1.000
_cell.angle_alpha   90.00
_cell.angle_beta   90.00
_cell.angle_gamma   90.00
#
_symmetry.space_group_name_H-M   'P 1'
#
loop_
_entity.id
_entity.type
_entity.pdbx_description
1 polymer ?
#
loop_
_entity_poly.entity_id
_entity_poly.type
_entity_poly.pdbx_seq_one_letter_code
_entity_poly.pdbx_strand_id
1 'polypeptide(L)' 'MVELLLVEVKENDICGRMLAALVNPSDINRIEVGGHEEIGVVYSVGSTVKEFSPGDRIILPPPSSGNPILSFPKMKTS' A
#
# COMPACT_ATOMS: atom_id res chain seq x y z
N MET A 1 -6.53 -17.92 8.76
CA MET A 1 -7.00 -17.10 7.64
C MET A 1 -6.98 -15.66 8.13
N VAL A 2 -6.14 -14.79 7.54
CA VAL A 2 -6.05 -13.39 7.97
C VAL A 2 -7.21 -12.65 7.32
N GLU A 3 -8.13 -12.11 8.13
CA GLU A 3 -9.20 -11.27 7.62
C GLU A 3 -8.64 -9.88 7.31
N LEU A 4 -8.52 -9.59 6.02
CA LEU A 4 -8.31 -8.23 5.56
C LEU A 4 -9.64 -7.49 5.73
N LEU A 5 -9.65 -6.39 6.47
CA LEU A 5 -10.78 -5.46 6.42
C LEU A 5 -10.96 -5.06 4.96
N LEU A 6 -12.15 -5.32 4.42
CA LEU A 6 -12.49 -5.06 3.03
C LEU A 6 -12.50 -3.54 2.84
N VAL A 7 -11.34 -2.95 2.56
CA VAL A 7 -11.23 -1.57 2.12
C VAL A 7 -11.87 -1.53 0.75
N GLU A 8 -12.95 -0.75 0.62
CA GLU A 8 -13.58 -0.50 -0.67
C GLU A 8 -12.55 0.16 -1.59
N VAL A 9 -12.24 -0.51 -2.70
CA VAL A 9 -11.28 0.00 -3.68
C VAL A 9 -12.04 0.88 -4.65
N LYS A 10 -11.72 2.19 -4.65
CA LYS A 10 -12.32 3.13 -5.60
C LYS A 10 -11.87 2.83 -7.01
N GLU A 11 -12.60 3.36 -7.98
CA GLU A 11 -12.38 3.09 -9.41
C GLU A 11 -10.93 3.31 -9.88
N ASN A 12 -10.25 4.33 -9.35
CA ASN A 12 -8.86 4.70 -9.71
C ASN A 12 -7.81 4.20 -8.71
N ASP A 13 -8.21 3.49 -7.66
CA ASP A 13 -7.31 3.09 -6.58
C ASP A 13 -6.76 1.68 -6.83
N ILE A 14 -5.63 1.41 -6.20
CA ILE A 14 -5.05 0.07 -6.15
C ILE A 14 -4.93 -0.32 -4.69
N CYS A 15 -5.32 -1.55 -4.39
CA CYS A 15 -5.19 -2.14 -3.07
C CYS A 15 -4.04 -3.14 -3.09
N GLY A 16 -3.01 -2.85 -2.30
CA GLY A 16 -1.84 -3.72 -2.15
C GLY A 16 -1.95 -4.59 -0.89
N ARG A 17 -1.30 -5.75 -0.92
CA ARG A 17 -0.84 -6.43 0.27
C ARG A 17 0.63 -6.07 0.49
N MET A 18 0.92 -5.46 1.61
CA MET A 18 2.28 -5.15 2.02
C MET A 18 3.05 -6.44 2.35
N LEU A 19 4.28 -6.55 1.84
CA LEU A 19 5.22 -7.62 2.16
C LEU A 19 6.30 -7.15 3.14
N ALA A 20 6.79 -5.92 2.97
CA ALA A 20 7.79 -5.31 3.85
C ALA A 20 7.71 -3.77 3.78
N ALA A 21 8.13 -3.12 4.87
CA ALA A 21 8.43 -1.69 4.92
C ALA A 21 9.94 -1.51 5.09
N LEU A 22 10.52 -0.51 4.43
CA LEU A 22 11.88 -0.09 4.71
C LEU A 22 11.85 1.02 5.77
N VAL A 23 12.59 0.81 6.86
CA VAL A 23 12.81 1.82 7.88
C VAL A 23 14.08 2.60 7.52
N ASN A 24 13.92 3.89 7.27
CA ASN A 24 15.01 4.80 6.92
C ASN A 24 15.41 5.69 8.10
N PRO A 25 16.63 6.27 8.09
CA PRO A 25 17.04 7.24 9.09
C PRO A 25 16.06 8.44 9.23
N SER A 26 15.37 8.81 8.14
CA SER A 26 14.36 9.87 8.15
C SER A 26 13.12 9.56 8.98
N ASP A 27 12.82 8.27 9.20
CA ASP A 27 11.64 7.84 9.96
C ASP A 27 11.84 8.00 11.47
N ILE A 28 13.09 7.96 11.95
CA ILE A 28 13.46 8.00 13.38
C ILE A 28 13.00 9.32 14.04
N ASN A 29 12.90 10.39 13.26
CA ASN A 29 12.51 11.71 13.77
C ASN A 29 10.99 11.98 13.69
N ARG A 30 10.19 11.05 13.17
CA ARG A 30 8.72 11.19 13.11
C ARG A 30 8.08 10.41 14.26
N ILE A 31 7.04 11.00 14.83
CA ILE A 31 6.21 10.41 15.89
C ILE A 31 5.10 9.51 15.31
N GLU A 32 5.11 9.29 14.00
CA GLU A 32 4.16 8.48 13.24
C GLU A 32 4.70 7.05 13.05
N VAL A 33 3.87 6.16 12.49
CA VAL A 33 4.32 4.79 12.13
C VAL A 33 5.36 4.92 11.01
N GLY A 34 6.62 4.58 11.29
CA GLY A 34 7.69 4.56 10.29
C GLY A 34 7.51 3.47 9.23
N GLY A 35 8.33 3.50 8.18
CA GLY A 35 8.20 2.54 7.07
C GLY A 35 7.36 3.09 5.92
N HIS A 36 7.67 4.30 5.45
CA HIS A 36 6.92 4.94 4.36
C HIS A 36 7.36 4.49 2.96
N GLU A 37 8.37 3.64 2.87
CA GLU A 37 8.72 2.93 1.65
C GLU A 37 8.28 1.48 1.76
N GLU A 38 7.43 1.04 0.85
CA GLU A 38 6.71 -0.22 0.99
C GLU A 38 6.90 -1.08 -0.25
N ILE A 39 7.17 -2.36 -0.02
CA ILE A 39 7.18 -3.38 -1.06
C ILE A 39 5.93 -4.22 -0.88
N GLY A 40 5.17 -4.41 -1.95
CA GLY A 40 3.90 -5.10 -1.89
C GLY A 40 3.57 -5.88 -3.16
N VAL A 41 2.45 -6.57 -3.09
CA VAL A 41 1.82 -7.24 -4.23
C VAL A 41 0.42 -6.66 -4.40
N VAL A 42 0.03 -6.33 -5.62
CA VAL A 42 -1.33 -5.88 -5.93
C VAL A 42 -2.31 -6.99 -5.57
N TYR A 43 -3.26 -6.68 -4.70
CA TYR A 43 -4.32 -7.60 -4.31
C TYR A 43 -5.58 -7.39 -5.17
N SER A 44 -5.97 -6.13 -5.38
CA SER A 44 -7.08 -5.76 -6.24
C SER A 44 -6.88 -4.36 -6.82
N VAL A 45 -7.53 -4.09 -7.95
CA VAL A 45 -7.46 -2.81 -8.65
C VAL A 45 -8.87 -2.29 -8.91
N GLY A 46 -9.02 -0.97 -8.90
CA GLY A 46 -10.24 -0.31 -9.30
C GLY A 46 -10.53 -0.49 -10.80
N SER A 47 -11.79 -0.27 -11.18
CA SER A 47 -12.30 -0.56 -12.53
C SER A 47 -11.65 0.26 -13.65
N THR A 48 -11.07 1.43 -13.37
CA THR A 48 -10.45 2.30 -14.38
C THR A 48 -8.93 2.11 -14.45
N VAL A 49 -8.34 1.38 -13.51
CA VAL A 49 -6.90 1.09 -13.48
C VAL A 49 -6.56 0.07 -14.58
N LYS A 50 -5.62 0.43 -15.47
CA LYS A 50 -5.19 -0.43 -16.60
C LYS A 50 -3.74 -0.89 -16.51
N GLU A 51 -2.96 -0.22 -15.67
CA GLU A 51 -1.50 -0.38 -15.62
C GLU A 51 -1.05 -1.49 -14.65
N PHE A 52 -1.97 -1.97 -13.81
CA PHE A 52 -1.70 -2.96 -12.77
C PHE A 52 -2.74 -4.07 -12.79
N SER A 53 -2.32 -5.26 -12.40
CA SER A 53 -3.13 -6.46 -12.24
C SER A 53 -2.86 -7.13 -10.89
N PRO A 54 -3.85 -7.83 -10.30
CA PRO A 54 -3.62 -8.67 -9.13
C PRO A 54 -2.42 -9.62 -9.33
N GLY A 55 -1.50 -9.63 -8.38
CA GLY A 55 -0.25 -10.41 -8.44
C GLY A 55 0.99 -9.60 -8.84
N ASP A 56 0.81 -8.39 -9.41
CA ASP A 56 1.95 -7.53 -9.75
C ASP A 56 2.72 -7.09 -8.51
N ARG A 57 4.05 -7.01 -8.63
CA ARG A 57 4.93 -6.50 -7.57
C ARG A 57 5.04 -4.98 -7.69
N ILE A 58 4.83 -4.29 -6.58
CA ILE A 58 4.91 -2.83 -6.51
C ILE A 58 5.93 -2.41 -5.47
N ILE A 59 6.60 -1.30 -5.76
CA ILE A 59 7.44 -0.56 -4.83
C ILE A 59 6.81 0.82 -4.69
N LEU A 60 6.56 1.23 -3.46
CA LEU A 60 6.05 2.56 -3.17
C LEU A 60 7.14 3.38 -2.54
N PRO A 61 7.57 4.44 -3.23
CA PRO A 61 8.41 5.44 -2.61
C PRO A 61 7.58 6.21 -1.55
N PRO A 62 8.24 7.00 -0.70
CA PRO A 62 7.54 7.84 0.27
C PRO A 62 6.53 8.73 -0.46
N PRO A 63 5.36 9.03 0.15
CA PRO A 63 4.33 9.82 -0.51
C PRO A 63 4.88 11.19 -0.92
N SER A 64 4.94 11.43 -2.23
CA SER A 64 5.14 12.74 -2.83
C SER A 64 3.77 13.32 -3.23
N SER A 65 3.66 14.64 -3.28
CA SER A 65 2.39 15.38 -3.33
C SER A 65 1.59 15.27 -4.65
N GLY A 66 1.60 14.14 -5.36
CA GLY A 66 0.93 14.03 -6.66
C GLY A 66 0.65 12.63 -7.23
N ASN A 67 0.91 11.54 -6.51
CA ASN A 67 0.66 10.20 -7.02
C ASN A 67 -0.75 9.68 -6.64
N PRO A 68 -1.36 8.79 -7.47
CA PRO A 68 -2.65 8.18 -7.16
C PRO A 68 -2.66 7.55 -5.76
N ILE A 69 -3.80 7.64 -5.07
CA ILE A 69 -3.94 7.22 -3.69
C ILE A 69 -3.87 5.69 -3.63
N LEU A 70 -2.69 5.17 -3.29
CA LEU A 70 -2.57 3.77 -2.94
C LEU A 70 -3.04 3.57 -1.50
N SER A 71 -3.94 2.63 -1.29
CA SER A 71 -4.45 2.30 0.04
C SER A 71 -4.10 0.86 0.40
N PHE A 72 -3.35 0.70 1.49
CA PHE A 72 -3.11 -0.60 2.10
C PHE A 72 -4.13 -0.85 3.21
N PRO A 73 -4.91 -1.94 3.15
CA PRO A 73 -5.63 -2.41 4.32
C PRO A 73 -4.61 -2.79 5.40
N LYS A 74 -4.62 -2.06 6.52
CA LYS A 74 -3.81 -2.42 7.70
C LYS A 74 -4.28 -3.79 8.20
N MET A 75 -3.40 -4.80 8.11
CA MET A 75 -3.64 -6.09 8.76
C MET A 75 -3.67 -5.88 10.27
N LYS A 76 -4.79 -6.20 10.93
CA LYS A 76 -4.80 -6.35 12.39
C LYS A 76 -4.27 -7.73 12.72
N THR A 77 -3.15 -7.80 13.44
CA THR A 77 -2.73 -9.02 14.14
C THR A 77 -3.69 -9.23 15.33
N SER A 78 -4.36 -10.38 15.34
CA SER A 78 -5.09 -10.88 16.52
C SER A 78 -4.14 -11.27 17.64
#